data_AF-A0A3C0YDE2-F1
#
_entry.id   AF-A0A3C0YDE2-F1
#
_cell.length_a   1.000
_cell.length_b   1.000
_cell.length_c   1.000
_cell.angle_alpha   90.00
_cell.angle_beta   90.00
_cell.angle_gamma   90.00
#
_symmetry.space_group_name_H-M   'P 1'
#
loop_
_entity.id
_entity.type
_entity.pdbx_description
1 polymer ?
#
loop_
_entity_poly.entity_id
_entity_poly.type
_entity_poly.pdbx_seq_one_letter_code
_entity_poly.pdbx_strand_id
1 'polypeptide(L)'
;MELRKILCVSLGTHSAEVADHLRAAAWDVLPAADLAAARRIQAHQQVPVGVLLLRDFTPGRLDSVEEFLRLSHRVEWVGVFDVEALNSQVLRELVLNYFFDYHTQP
;
A
#
# COMPACT_ATOMS: atom_id res chain seq x y z
N MET A 1 25.65 -3.66 -3.39
CA MET A 1 24.61 -2.64 -3.11
C MET A 1 23.45 -3.39 -2.48
N GLU A 2 23.04 -3.01 -1.27
CA GLU A 2 21.82 -3.60 -0.70
C GLU A 2 20.62 -3.09 -1.50
N LEU A 3 19.72 -4.01 -1.89
CA LEU A 3 18.48 -3.64 -2.56
C LEU A 3 17.61 -2.87 -1.58
N ARG A 4 16.99 -1.79 -2.05
CA ARG A 4 16.04 -1.02 -1.24
C ARG A 4 14.81 -1.89 -1.02
N LYS A 5 14.39 -2.07 0.24
CA LYS A 5 13.21 -2.86 0.59
C LYS A 5 11.93 -2.05 0.42
N ILE A 6 10.90 -2.68 -0.12
CA ILE A 6 9.58 -2.09 -0.26
C ILE A 6 8.49 -3.11 0.09
N LEU A 7 7.56 -2.70 0.96
CA LEU A 7 6.41 -3.52 1.33
C LEU A 7 5.30 -3.28 0.33
N CYS A 8 4.89 -4.30 -0.42
CA CYS A 8 3.82 -4.19 -1.41
C CYS A 8 2.57 -4.88 -0.88
N VAL A 9 1.61 -4.09 -0.39
CA VAL A 9 0.35 -4.57 0.17
C VAL A 9 -0.73 -4.52 -0.89
N SER A 10 -1.37 -5.66 -1.15
CA SER A 10 -2.39 -5.80 -2.16
C SER A 10 -3.71 -6.25 -1.56
N LEU A 11 -4.71 -5.39 -1.58
CA LEU A 11 -6.05 -5.73 -1.12
C LEU A 11 -6.96 -5.95 -2.35
N GLY A 12 -6.90 -7.14 -2.93
CA GLY A 12 -7.63 -7.49 -4.15
C GLY A 12 -6.90 -8.55 -5.00
N THR A 13 -7.49 -8.92 -6.14
CA THR A 13 -7.06 -10.10 -6.90
C THR A 13 -5.86 -9.92 -7.83
N HIS A 14 -5.39 -8.70 -8.18
CA HIS A 14 -4.27 -8.55 -9.12
C HIS A 14 -3.26 -7.45 -8.71
N SER A 15 -2.20 -7.84 -8.00
CA SER A 15 -1.05 -6.97 -7.65
C SER A 15 0.29 -7.44 -8.17
N ALA A 16 0.31 -8.54 -8.92
CA ALA A 16 1.55 -9.09 -9.47
C ALA A 16 2.28 -8.05 -10.33
N GLU A 17 1.55 -7.27 -11.14
CA GLU A 17 2.12 -6.28 -12.05
C GLU A 17 2.95 -5.20 -11.34
N VAL A 18 2.44 -4.61 -10.25
CA VAL A 18 3.18 -3.56 -9.51
C VAL A 18 4.38 -4.16 -8.79
N ALA A 19 4.23 -5.35 -8.20
CA ALA A 19 5.35 -6.04 -7.58
C ALA A 19 6.44 -6.37 -8.61
N ASP A 20 6.08 -6.77 -9.82
CA ASP A 20 7.02 -7.09 -10.91
C ASP A 20 7.72 -5.84 -11.45
N HIS A 21 7.00 -4.72 -11.62
CA HIS A 21 7.61 -3.44 -11.98
C HIS A 21 8.62 -2.96 -10.93
N LEU A 22 8.31 -3.10 -9.64
CA LEU A 22 9.21 -2.76 -8.55
C LEU A 22 10.45 -3.67 -8.52
N ARG A 23 10.29 -4.98 -8.75
CA ARG A 23 11.43 -5.91 -8.88
C ARG A 23 12.32 -5.54 -10.06
N ALA A 24 11.73 -5.21 -11.21
CA ALA A 24 12.47 -4.75 -12.39
C ALA A 24 13.25 -3.46 -12.14
N ALA A 25 12.74 -2.59 -11.26
CA ALA A 25 13.43 -1.38 -10.78
C ALA A 25 14.43 -1.63 -9.63
N ALA A 26 14.85 -2.90 -9.42
CA ALA A 26 15.81 -3.33 -8.41
C ALA A 26 15.39 -3.02 -6.96
N TRP A 27 14.10 -3.19 -6.65
CA TRP A 27 13.62 -3.23 -5.27
C TRP A 27 13.55 -4.66 -4.73
N ASP A 28 13.85 -4.83 -3.46
CA ASP A 28 13.53 -6.04 -2.68
C ASP A 28 12.08 -5.96 -2.23
N VAL A 29 11.18 -6.54 -3.04
CA VAL A 29 9.74 -6.45 -2.83
C VAL A 29 9.28 -7.51 -1.82
N LEU A 30 8.68 -7.05 -0.73
CA LEU A 30 8.06 -7.86 0.29
C LEU A 30 6.53 -7.86 0.06
N PRO A 31 5.96 -8.86 -0.63
CA PRO A 31 4.54 -8.89 -0.91
C PRO A 31 3.71 -9.24 0.33
N ALA A 32 2.59 -8.54 0.51
CA ALA A 32 1.58 -8.84 1.50
C ALA A 32 0.20 -8.91 0.83
N ALA A 33 -0.45 -10.06 0.91
CA ALA A 33 -1.79 -10.27 0.33
C ALA A 33 -2.92 -9.70 1.19
N ASP A 34 -2.62 -9.29 2.42
CA ASP A 34 -3.57 -8.71 3.37
C ASP A 34 -2.85 -7.83 4.41
N LEU A 35 -3.64 -7.09 5.19
CA LEU A 35 -3.11 -6.21 6.24
C LEU A 35 -2.42 -6.98 7.37
N ALA A 36 -2.81 -8.23 7.65
CA ALA A 36 -2.19 -9.04 8.70
C ALA A 36 -0.78 -9.52 8.30
N ALA A 37 -0.57 -9.86 7.03
CA ALA A 37 0.73 -10.18 6.46
C ALA A 37 1.63 -8.94 6.44
N ALA A 38 1.08 -7.77 6.10
CA ALA A 38 1.80 -6.51 6.13
C ALA A 38 2.30 -6.19 7.55
N ARG A 39 1.43 -6.29 8.57
CA ARG A 39 1.79 -6.11 9.99
C ARG A 39 2.90 -7.08 10.42
N ARG A 40 2.81 -8.35 10.02
CA ARG A 40 3.85 -9.35 10.31
C ARG A 40 5.19 -8.97 9.70
N ILE A 41 5.21 -8.49 8.46
CA ILE A 41 6.46 -8.04 7.81
C ILE A 41 7.06 -6.84 8.54
N GLN A 42 6.25 -5.82 8.86
CA GLN A 42 6.70 -4.63 9.58
C GLN A 42 7.27 -4.95 10.98
N ALA A 43 6.74 -5.99 11.65
CA ALA A 43 7.23 -6.41 12.96
C ALA A 43 8.62 -7.07 12.90
N HIS A 44 8.96 -7.73 11.79
CA HIS A 44 10.21 -8.50 11.66
C HIS A 44 11.27 -7.79 10.82
N GLN A 45 10.88 -6.81 10.00
CA GLN A 45 11.78 -6.12 9.07
C GLN A 45 11.58 -4.61 9.16
N GLN A 46 12.69 -3.87 9.14
CA GLN A 46 12.66 -2.44 8.89
C GLN A 46 12.40 -2.22 7.40
N VAL A 47 11.23 -1.66 7.08
CA VAL A 47 10.84 -1.30 5.71
C VAL A 47 10.41 0.16 5.72
N PRO A 48 11.19 1.08 5.14
CA PRO A 48 10.89 2.51 5.20
C PRO A 48 9.78 2.93 4.23
N VAL A 49 9.50 2.15 3.20
CA VAL A 49 8.53 2.49 2.14
C VAL A 49 7.52 1.36 1.94
N GLY A 50 6.26 1.73 1.83
CA GLY A 50 5.15 0.82 1.57
C GLY A 50 4.32 1.29 0.39
N VAL A 51 3.85 0.35 -0.43
CA VAL A 51 2.87 0.60 -1.49
C VAL A 51 1.59 -0.13 -1.11
N LEU A 52 0.48 0.58 -1.05
CA LEU A 52 -0.84 -0.02 -0.85
C LEU A 52 -1.63 0.04 -2.16
N LEU A 53 -1.94 -1.12 -2.71
CA LEU A 53 -2.89 -1.26 -3.79
C LEU A 53 -4.26 -1.58 -3.20
N LEU A 54 -5.19 -0.65 -3.39
CA LEU A 54 -6.57 -0.81 -2.98
C LEU A 54 -7.42 -0.69 -4.25
N ARG A 55 -8.07 -1.78 -4.67
CA ARG A 55 -8.98 -1.81 -5.83
C ARG A 55 -10.45 -1.91 -5.45
N ASP A 56 -10.75 -2.31 -4.22
CA ASP A 56 -12.11 -2.40 -3.71
C ASP A 56 -12.23 -1.56 -2.43
N PHE A 57 -13.18 -0.63 -2.46
CA PHE A 57 -13.35 0.47 -1.52
C PHE A 57 -14.62 0.32 -0.68
N THR A 58 -15.04 -0.92 -0.41
CA THR A 58 -16.12 -1.18 0.55
C THR A 58 -15.83 -0.49 1.89
N PRO A 59 -16.81 0.20 2.51
CA PRO A 59 -16.58 1.01 3.72
C PRO A 59 -15.83 0.29 4.85
N GLY A 60 -16.21 -0.96 5.17
CA GLY A 60 -15.52 -1.71 6.23
C GLY A 60 -14.06 -2.06 5.93
N ARG A 61 -13.66 -2.06 4.65
CA ARG A 61 -12.25 -2.21 4.26
C ARG A 61 -11.48 -0.92 4.47
N LEU A 62 -12.08 0.24 4.21
CA LEU A 62 -11.45 1.54 4.44
C LEU A 62 -11.11 1.75 5.91
N ASP A 63 -12.03 1.43 6.82
CA ASP A 63 -11.78 1.54 8.27
C ASP A 63 -10.57 0.68 8.71
N SER A 64 -10.48 -0.53 8.17
CA SER A 64 -9.37 -1.46 8.46
C SER A 64 -8.04 -0.95 7.91
N VAL A 65 -8.07 -0.33 6.71
CA VAL A 65 -6.90 0.28 6.08
C VAL A 65 -6.45 1.51 6.87
N GLU A 66 -7.38 2.37 7.28
CA GLU A 66 -7.09 3.54 8.09
C GLU A 66 -6.40 3.15 9.39
N GLU A 67 -6.95 2.17 10.12
CA GLU A 67 -6.35 1.67 11.35
C GLU A 67 -4.93 1.14 11.09
N PHE A 68 -4.73 0.39 10.01
CA PHE A 68 -3.42 -0.14 9.65
C PHE A 68 -2.40 0.97 9.33
N LEU A 69 -2.78 1.97 8.53
CA LEU A 69 -1.90 3.08 8.16
C LEU A 69 -1.57 3.94 9.38
N ARG A 70 -2.58 4.22 10.22
CA ARG A 70 -2.42 4.95 11.48
C ARG A 70 -1.42 4.27 12.41
N LEU A 71 -1.35 2.94 12.45
CA LEU A 71 -0.36 2.22 13.29
C LEU A 71 1.02 2.10 12.63
N SER A 72 1.17 2.47 11.36
CA SER A 72 2.36 2.26 10.53
C SER A 72 3.25 3.51 10.41
N HIS A 73 3.48 4.25 11.50
CA HIS A 73 4.16 5.56 11.50
C HIS A 73 5.61 5.60 10.96
N ARG A 74 6.27 4.45 10.80
CA ARG A 74 7.67 4.35 10.35
C ARG A 74 7.80 4.06 8.85
N VAL A 75 6.67 3.97 8.15
CA VAL A 75 6.61 3.62 6.73
C VAL A 75 5.99 4.79 5.98
N GLU A 76 6.69 5.27 4.96
CA GLU A 76 6.13 6.21 3.99
C GLU A 76 5.28 5.44 2.98
N TRP A 77 3.99 5.70 3.00
CA TRP A 77 3.02 4.97 2.18
C TRP A 77 2.75 5.68 0.87
N VAL A 78 2.82 4.92 -0.23
CA VAL A 78 2.35 5.32 -1.55
C VAL A 78 1.09 4.54 -1.90
N GLY A 79 0.04 5.26 -2.23
CA GLY A 79 -1.25 4.66 -2.57
C GLY A 79 -1.36 4.44 -4.07
N VAL A 80 -1.89 3.31 -4.50
CA VAL A 80 -2.20 3.06 -5.90
C VAL A 80 -3.68 2.73 -6.01
N PHE A 81 -4.41 3.60 -6.69
CA PHE A 81 -5.87 3.57 -6.75
C PHE A 81 -6.36 3.69 -8.19
N ASP A 82 -7.56 3.20 -8.46
CA ASP A 82 -8.27 3.50 -9.70
C ASP A 82 -8.78 4.96 -9.66
N VAL A 83 -8.81 5.64 -10.80
CA VAL A 83 -9.20 7.07 -10.84
C VAL A 83 -10.63 7.28 -10.34
N GLU A 84 -11.53 6.34 -10.62
CA GLU A 84 -12.93 6.38 -10.19
C GLU A 84 -13.07 6.29 -8.67
N ALA A 85 -12.12 5.64 -8.00
CA ALA A 85 -12.14 5.49 -6.56
C ALA A 85 -11.96 6.84 -5.85
N LEU A 86 -11.18 7.76 -6.44
CA LEU A 86 -10.96 9.10 -5.92
C LEU A 86 -12.21 10.00 -6.00
N ASN A 87 -13.31 9.53 -6.61
CA ASN A 87 -14.61 10.20 -6.49
C ASN A 87 -15.17 10.09 -5.06
N SER A 88 -14.75 9.08 -4.28
CA SER A 88 -15.13 8.92 -2.88
C SER A 88 -14.43 9.96 -2.00
N GLN A 89 -15.21 10.77 -1.29
CA GLN A 89 -14.66 11.72 -0.32
C GLN A 89 -13.86 11.02 0.78
N VAL A 90 -14.36 9.89 1.30
CA VAL A 90 -13.70 9.13 2.37
C VAL A 90 -12.32 8.64 1.92
N LEU A 91 -12.20 8.16 0.69
CA LEU A 91 -10.90 7.75 0.17
C LEU A 91 -9.95 8.94 0.01
N ARG A 92 -10.43 10.09 -0.50
CA ARG A 92 -9.59 11.29 -0.63
C ARG A 92 -9.05 11.74 0.73
N GLU A 93 -9.88 11.74 1.76
CA GLU A 93 -9.47 12.08 3.12
C GLU A 93 -8.42 11.10 3.65
N LEU A 94 -8.62 9.79 3.44
CA LEU A 94 -7.63 8.77 3.79
C LEU A 94 -6.29 9.01 3.08
N VAL A 95 -6.31 9.30 1.79
CA VAL A 95 -5.10 9.58 0.98
C VAL A 95 -4.35 10.78 1.55
N LEU A 96 -5.04 11.90 1.77
CA LEU A 96 -4.41 13.13 2.24
C LEU A 96 -3.84 13.02 3.66
N ASN A 97 -4.43 12.18 4.51
CA ASN A 97 -4.04 12.07 5.91
C ASN A 97 -2.91 11.06 6.16
N TYR A 98 -2.81 10.01 5.34
CA TYR A 98 -1.96 8.85 5.65
C TYR A 98 -0.96 8.46 4.58
N PHE A 99 -1.08 9.00 3.36
CA PHE A 99 -0.17 8.69 2.27
C PHE A 99 0.81 9.84 2.05
N PHE A 100 2.07 9.46 1.81
CA PHE A 100 3.11 10.38 1.37
C PHE A 100 2.87 10.82 -0.08
N ASP A 101 2.46 9.88 -0.94
CA ASP A 101 2.10 10.14 -2.33
C ASP A 101 1.04 9.13 -2.81
N TYR A 102 0.43 9.39 -3.97
CA TYR A 102 -0.45 8.43 -4.62
C TYR A 102 -0.33 8.46 -6.14
N HIS A 103 -0.59 7.31 -6.75
CA HIS A 103 -0.69 7.15 -8.19
C HIS A 103 -2.06 6.62 -8.56
N THR A 104 -2.57 7.12 -9.69
CA THR A 104 -3.76 6.58 -10.33
C THR A 104 -3.36 5.57 -11.39
N GLN A 105 -3.95 4.39 -11.39
CA GLN A 105 -3.89 3.50 -12.55
C GLN A 105 -4.80 4.04 -13.66
N PRO A 106 -4.38 3.91 -14.94
CA PRO A 106 -5.21 4.31 -16.08
C PRO A 106 -6.42 3.40 -16.26
#